data_AF-A0A4Q3BP99-F1
#
_entry.id   AF-A0A4Q3BP99-F1
#
_cell.length_a   1.000
_cell.length_b   1.000
_cell.length_c   1.000
_cell.angle_alpha   90.00
_cell.angle_beta   90.00
_cell.angle_gamma   90.00
#
_symmetry.space_group_name_H-M   'P 1'
#
loop_
_entity.id
_entity.type
_entity.pdbx_description
1 polymer ?
#
loop_
_entity_poly.entity_id
_entity_poly.type
_entity_poly.pdbx_seq_one_letter_code
_entity_poly.pdbx_strand_id
1 'polypeptide(L)'
;MEGLSSYERALLTAGVISLYFIMLVIVARFTTRKNDNATFFTANRESPWYLVAFGMIGTSISGVTFISIPGEVGKVSFSYFQIVLGYFFGYLVITHVLLPLYYRLNLISIYTYLQTRFGESAYKTGSFFFLLSRTLGSALRLFLAAMVFQIFIFDQLGFPFEFSVIISMALILVYSIRGGLKTIVFTDSLQTLFLVLSLLLTIYFISDRLGWSLGETYTQIKSSSMSKMFFWDYKDNNFFLKQFLSGMFITITMTGLDQDLMQKNLTCKNLKEAQKNMFWFT
;
A
#
# COMPACT_ATOMS: atom_id res chain seq x y z
N MET A 1 -9.36 28.13 4.58
CA MET A 1 -8.58 28.08 3.32
C MET A 1 -9.12 28.99 2.22
N GLU A 2 -10.36 29.51 2.30
CA GLU A 2 -10.98 30.36 1.27
C GLU A 2 -10.47 31.82 1.18
N GLY A 3 -9.37 32.16 1.87
CA GLY A 3 -8.75 33.49 1.80
C GLY A 3 -7.26 33.49 1.46
N LEU A 4 -6.67 32.32 1.17
CA LEU A 4 -5.25 32.21 0.85
C LEU A 4 -5.03 32.25 -0.67
N SER A 5 -4.01 32.98 -1.09
CA SER A 5 -3.51 32.92 -2.46
C SER A 5 -3.05 31.51 -2.82
N SER A 6 -2.99 31.20 -4.12
CA SER A 6 -2.40 29.95 -4.61
C SER A 6 -1.00 29.76 -4.03
N TYR A 7 -0.16 30.79 -4.15
CA TYR A 7 1.20 30.77 -3.60
C TYR A 7 1.28 30.40 -2.11
N GLU A 8 0.43 30.99 -1.26
CA GLU A 8 0.39 30.65 0.17
C GLU A 8 -0.05 29.21 0.42
N ARG A 9 -1.00 28.68 -0.37
CA ARG A 9 -1.41 27.28 -0.30
C ARG A 9 -0.27 26.35 -0.69
N ALA A 10 0.48 26.67 -1.75
CA ALA A 10 1.66 25.92 -2.15
C ALA A 10 2.72 25.88 -1.04
N LEU A 11 3.01 27.02 -0.41
CA LEU A 11 3.97 27.09 0.70
C LEU A 11 3.52 26.28 1.93
N LEU A 12 2.24 26.35 2.31
CA LEU A 12 1.71 25.54 3.40
C LEU A 12 1.81 24.05 3.11
N THR A 13 1.44 23.62 1.90
CA THR A 13 1.56 22.22 1.47
C THR A 13 3.02 21.77 1.51
N ALA A 14 3.94 22.58 0.96
CA ALA A 14 5.37 22.28 1.00
C ALA A 14 5.91 22.18 2.43
N GLY A 15 5.44 23.04 3.35
CA GLY A 15 5.78 22.99 4.77
C GLY A 15 5.34 21.69 5.45
N VAL A 16 4.09 21.27 5.21
CA VAL A 16 3.55 20.00 5.76
C VAL A 16 4.33 18.80 5.23
N ILE A 17 4.62 18.75 3.93
CA ILE A 17 5.40 17.68 3.32
C ILE A 17 6.83 17.65 3.87
N SER A 18 7.47 18.81 4.00
CA SER A 18 8.81 18.92 4.56
C SER A 18 8.85 18.40 6.01
N LEU A 19 7.87 18.77 6.84
CA LEU A 19 7.75 18.28 8.21
C LEU A 19 7.59 16.75 8.25
N TYR A 20 6.78 16.19 7.35
CA TYR A 20 6.61 14.74 7.21
C TYR A 20 7.93 14.04 6.84
N PHE A 21 8.67 14.53 5.85
CA PHE A 21 9.97 13.94 5.49
C PHE A 21 11.02 14.07 6.59
N ILE A 22 11.06 15.21 7.30
CA ILE A 22 11.94 15.39 8.47
C ILE A 22 11.61 14.35 9.54
N MET A 23 10.33 14.14 9.82
CA MET A 23 9.87 13.10 10.76
C MET A 23 10.33 11.70 10.32
N LEU A 24 10.18 11.35 9.05
CA LEU A 24 10.65 10.06 8.52
C LEU A 24 12.17 9.90 8.68
N VAL A 25 12.96 10.94 8.40
CA VAL A 25 14.43 10.90 8.56
C VAL A 25 14.82 10.75 10.03
N ILE A 26 14.12 11.42 10.93
CA ILE A 26 14.31 11.30 12.39
C ILE A 26 14.03 9.86 12.83
N VAL A 27 12.86 9.32 12.45
CA VAL A 27 12.46 7.94 12.75
C VAL A 27 13.46 6.93 12.20
N ALA A 28 13.92 7.12 10.95
CA ALA A 28 14.95 6.28 10.36
C ALA A 28 16.23 6.32 11.21
N ARG A 29 16.72 7.50 11.57
CA ARG A 29 17.93 7.65 12.40
C ARG A 29 17.83 6.97 13.77
N PHE A 30 16.67 7.00 14.42
CA PHE A 30 16.48 6.34 15.72
C PHE A 30 16.30 4.82 15.63
N THR A 31 15.81 4.32 14.49
CA THR A 31 15.59 2.88 14.27
C THR A 31 16.82 2.17 13.68
N THR A 32 17.70 2.88 12.99
CA THR A 32 18.96 2.34 12.46
C THR A 32 19.99 2.13 13.57
N ARG A 33 20.12 0.90 14.07
CA ARG A 33 21.29 0.45 14.85
C ARG A 33 22.28 -0.29 13.93
N LYS A 34 23.55 -0.44 14.34
CA LYS A 34 24.61 -1.14 13.58
C LYS A 34 24.09 -2.50 13.07
N ASN A 35 24.03 -2.70 11.75
CA ASN A 35 23.36 -3.85 11.14
C ASN A 35 24.35 -4.84 10.52
N ASP A 36 24.12 -6.12 10.80
CA ASP A 36 24.54 -7.28 9.99
C ASP A 36 23.47 -7.55 8.90
N ASN A 37 23.83 -8.22 7.80
CA ASN A 37 22.96 -8.51 6.65
C ASN A 37 21.66 -9.21 7.05
N ALA A 38 21.71 -10.11 8.04
CA ALA A 38 20.53 -10.80 8.56
C ALA A 38 19.49 -9.82 9.16
N THR A 39 19.96 -8.82 9.90
CA THR A 39 19.10 -7.79 10.51
C THR A 39 18.46 -6.90 9.45
N PHE A 40 19.16 -6.64 8.34
CA PHE A 40 18.64 -5.84 7.23
C PHE A 40 17.47 -6.52 6.50
N PHE A 41 17.60 -7.82 6.17
CA PHE A 41 16.65 -8.57 5.33
C PHE A 41 15.62 -9.42 6.07
N THR A 42 15.74 -9.62 7.38
CA THR A 42 14.76 -10.44 8.13
C THR A 42 14.22 -9.76 9.37
N ALA A 43 14.75 -8.59 9.75
CA ALA A 43 14.52 -7.96 11.05
C ALA A 43 14.72 -8.94 12.24
N ASN A 44 15.60 -9.95 12.06
CA ASN A 44 15.84 -11.06 12.97
C ASN A 44 14.61 -11.88 13.36
N ARG A 45 13.52 -11.79 12.58
CA ARG A 45 12.21 -12.36 12.94
C ARG A 45 11.65 -11.83 14.27
N GLU A 46 11.92 -10.58 14.61
CA GLU A 46 11.46 -9.99 15.87
C GLU A 46 10.32 -8.98 15.67
N SER A 47 9.79 -8.85 14.45
CA SER A 47 8.71 -7.91 14.17
C SER A 47 7.43 -8.32 14.91
N PRO A 48 6.83 -7.43 15.73
CA PRO A 48 5.54 -7.69 16.34
C PRO A 48 4.45 -7.79 15.28
N TRP A 49 3.66 -8.87 15.31
CA TRP A 49 2.63 -9.15 14.29
C TRP A 49 1.66 -7.98 14.09
N TYR A 50 1.29 -7.26 15.13
CA TYR A 50 0.32 -6.15 15.06
C TYR A 50 0.90 -4.93 14.33
N LEU A 51 2.22 -4.67 14.46
CA LEU A 51 2.88 -3.60 13.71
C LEU A 51 3.01 -3.99 12.24
N VAL A 52 3.31 -5.25 11.96
CA VAL A 52 3.36 -5.76 10.58
C VAL A 52 1.97 -5.66 9.94
N ALA A 53 0.92 -6.09 10.65
CA ALA A 53 -0.45 -6.10 10.12
C ALA A 53 -0.91 -4.68 9.80
N PHE A 54 -0.69 -3.76 10.75
CA PHE A 54 -1.05 -2.36 10.56
C PHE A 54 -0.23 -1.72 9.44
N GLY A 55 1.10 -1.86 9.44
CA GLY A 55 1.94 -1.29 8.37
C GLY A 55 1.68 -1.88 6.98
N MET A 56 1.26 -3.14 6.91
CA MET A 56 0.90 -3.79 5.65
C MET A 56 -0.34 -3.16 4.99
N ILE A 57 -1.25 -2.52 5.74
CA ILE A 57 -2.37 -1.77 5.17
C ILE A 57 -1.85 -0.65 4.26
N GLY A 58 -0.96 0.20 4.77
CA GLY A 58 -0.34 1.27 3.98
C GLY A 58 0.54 0.77 2.85
N THR A 59 1.17 -0.40 2.99
CA THR A 59 1.94 -1.01 1.89
C THR A 59 1.02 -1.51 0.76
N SER A 60 -0.13 -2.08 1.13
CA SER A 60 -1.06 -2.70 0.18
C SER A 60 -1.91 -1.66 -0.54
N ILE A 61 -2.16 -0.50 0.08
CA ILE A 61 -2.88 0.62 -0.50
C ILE A 61 -1.87 1.64 -1.05
N SER A 62 -1.76 1.73 -2.38
CA SER A 62 -0.93 2.75 -3.02
C SER A 62 -1.67 4.07 -3.20
N GLY A 63 -0.93 5.17 -3.47
CA GLY A 63 -1.52 6.43 -3.90
C GLY A 63 -2.40 6.29 -5.15
N VAL A 64 -2.08 5.34 -6.04
CA VAL A 64 -2.94 4.98 -7.19
C VAL A 64 -4.31 4.53 -6.69
N THR A 65 -4.34 3.57 -5.76
CA THR A 65 -5.58 2.98 -5.22
C THR A 65 -6.38 4.03 -4.45
N PHE A 66 -5.70 4.82 -3.61
CA PHE A 66 -6.32 5.83 -2.77
C PHE A 66 -7.06 6.90 -3.59
N ILE A 67 -6.53 7.28 -4.76
CA ILE A 67 -7.15 8.27 -5.66
C ILE A 67 -8.14 7.62 -6.63
N SER A 68 -7.77 6.48 -7.22
CA SER A 68 -8.50 5.89 -8.35
C SER A 68 -9.78 5.19 -7.90
N ILE A 69 -9.79 4.46 -6.78
CA ILE A 69 -10.96 3.69 -6.36
C ILE A 69 -12.16 4.60 -6.05
N PRO A 70 -12.03 5.70 -5.27
CA PRO A 70 -13.13 6.65 -5.11
C PRO A 70 -13.60 7.27 -6.44
N GLY A 71 -12.67 7.59 -7.35
CA GLY A 71 -13.02 8.12 -8.69
C GLY A 71 -13.79 7.12 -9.56
N GLU A 72 -13.57 5.83 -9.36
CA GLU A 72 -14.22 4.75 -10.10
C GLU A 72 -15.66 4.50 -9.61
N VAL A 73 -15.97 4.80 -8.34
CA VAL A 73 -17.34 4.70 -7.78
C VAL A 73 -18.35 5.51 -8.58
N GLY A 74 -17.95 6.68 -9.11
CA GLY A 74 -18.81 7.50 -9.97
C GLY A 74 -19.16 6.86 -11.31
N LYS A 75 -18.41 5.85 -11.76
CA LYS A 75 -18.60 5.19 -13.07
C LYS A 75 -19.26 3.82 -12.94
N VAL A 76 -18.85 3.04 -11.95
CA VAL A 76 -19.26 1.62 -11.79
C VAL A 76 -19.83 1.32 -10.41
N SER A 77 -20.25 2.35 -9.66
CA SER A 77 -20.80 2.19 -8.31
C SER A 77 -19.78 1.53 -7.37
N PHE A 78 -20.23 0.99 -6.24
CA PHE A 78 -19.39 0.25 -5.29
C PHE A 78 -19.04 -1.19 -5.75
N SER A 79 -18.95 -1.45 -7.07
CA SER A 79 -18.68 -2.79 -7.63
C SER A 79 -17.34 -3.38 -7.15
N TYR A 80 -16.35 -2.52 -6.86
CA TYR A 80 -15.03 -2.91 -6.35
C TYR A 80 -15.10 -3.67 -5.01
N PHE A 81 -16.17 -3.47 -4.22
CA PHE A 81 -16.36 -4.21 -2.97
C PHE A 81 -16.41 -5.74 -3.18
N GLN A 82 -16.88 -6.19 -4.35
CA GLN A 82 -16.90 -7.61 -4.70
C GLN A 82 -15.48 -8.19 -4.83
N ILE A 83 -14.51 -7.39 -5.32
CA ILE A 83 -13.09 -7.76 -5.35
C ILE A 83 -12.56 -7.87 -3.92
N VAL A 84 -12.89 -6.91 -3.05
CA VAL A 84 -12.48 -6.89 -1.64
C VAL A 84 -12.98 -8.14 -0.90
N LEU A 85 -14.21 -8.59 -1.16
CA LEU A 85 -14.71 -9.86 -0.61
C LEU A 85 -13.89 -11.07 -1.07
N GLY A 86 -13.38 -11.05 -2.30
CA GLY A 86 -12.45 -12.06 -2.82
C GLY A 86 -11.10 -12.07 -2.09
N TYR A 87 -10.62 -10.91 -1.65
CA TYR A 87 -9.34 -10.78 -0.94
C TYR A 87 -9.31 -11.64 0.32
N PHE A 88 -10.41 -11.65 1.09
CA PHE A 88 -10.57 -12.48 2.29
C PHE A 88 -10.19 -13.96 2.03
N PHE A 89 -10.74 -14.56 0.97
CA PHE A 89 -10.46 -15.96 0.63
C PHE A 89 -9.05 -16.15 0.08
N GLY A 90 -8.50 -15.15 -0.61
CA GLY A 90 -7.09 -15.15 -1.01
C GLY A 90 -6.16 -15.18 0.21
N TYR A 91 -6.46 -14.41 1.24
CA TYR A 91 -5.69 -14.40 2.49
C TYR A 91 -5.79 -15.71 3.27
N LEU A 92 -6.92 -16.43 3.22
CA LEU A 92 -7.01 -17.77 3.78
C LEU A 92 -6.03 -18.74 3.11
N VAL A 93 -5.92 -18.70 1.78
CA VAL A 93 -4.93 -19.51 1.04
C VAL A 93 -3.51 -19.13 1.45
N ILE A 94 -3.21 -17.84 1.55
CA ILE A 94 -1.89 -17.38 1.98
C ILE A 94 -1.57 -17.86 3.40
N THR A 95 -2.51 -17.72 4.33
CA THR A 95 -2.36 -18.05 5.76
C THR A 95 -2.17 -19.55 6.00
N HIS A 96 -2.92 -20.39 5.28
CA HIS A 96 -2.97 -21.84 5.54
C HIS A 96 -2.12 -22.67 4.58
N VAL A 97 -1.70 -22.13 3.44
CA VAL A 97 -0.92 -22.87 2.43
C VAL A 97 0.46 -22.26 2.24
N LEU A 98 0.54 -20.97 1.87
CA LEU A 98 1.81 -20.34 1.49
C LEU A 98 2.71 -20.03 2.69
N LEU A 99 2.17 -19.47 3.76
CA LEU A 99 2.94 -19.18 4.98
C LEU A 99 3.57 -20.45 5.59
N PRO A 100 2.83 -21.57 5.78
CA PRO A 100 3.44 -22.80 6.29
C PRO A 100 4.56 -23.35 5.39
N LEU A 101 4.44 -23.20 4.07
CA LEU A 101 5.47 -23.61 3.12
C LEU A 101 6.74 -22.77 3.29
N TYR A 102 6.62 -21.45 3.29
CA TYR A 102 7.79 -20.56 3.36
C TYR A 102 8.49 -20.58 4.72
N TYR A 103 7.73 -20.70 5.82
CA TYR A 103 8.32 -20.87 7.16
C TYR A 103 9.08 -22.20 7.29
N ARG A 104 8.58 -23.28 6.68
CA ARG A 104 9.25 -24.60 6.69
C ARG A 104 10.58 -24.56 5.93
N LEU A 105 10.63 -23.86 4.81
CA LEU A 105 11.80 -23.79 3.95
C LEU A 105 12.82 -22.71 4.39
N ASN A 106 12.46 -21.86 5.35
CA ASN A 106 13.32 -20.82 5.90
C ASN A 106 13.95 -19.90 4.83
N LEU A 107 13.16 -19.55 3.79
CA LEU A 107 13.66 -18.83 2.63
C LEU A 107 13.80 -17.33 2.91
N ILE A 108 14.88 -16.72 2.39
CA ILE A 108 15.03 -15.25 2.33
C ILE A 108 14.23 -14.71 1.13
N SER A 109 14.36 -15.37 -0.03
CA SER A 109 13.58 -15.10 -1.24
C SER A 109 12.57 -16.20 -1.48
N ILE A 110 11.29 -15.86 -1.65
CA ILE A 110 10.24 -16.83 -1.95
C ILE A 110 10.48 -17.53 -3.30
N TYR A 111 11.20 -16.88 -4.22
CA TYR A 111 11.55 -17.47 -5.52
C TYR A 111 12.59 -18.57 -5.41
N THR A 112 13.36 -18.65 -4.30
CA THR A 112 14.25 -19.79 -4.04
C THR A 112 13.47 -21.11 -3.95
N TYR A 113 12.17 -21.07 -3.62
CA TYR A 113 11.30 -22.24 -3.75
C TYR A 113 11.29 -22.81 -5.17
N LEU A 114 11.22 -21.94 -6.20
CA LEU A 114 11.24 -22.36 -7.60
C LEU A 114 12.55 -23.05 -7.96
N GLN A 115 13.67 -22.59 -7.40
CA GLN A 115 14.97 -23.23 -7.57
C GLN A 115 14.94 -24.68 -7.06
N THR A 116 14.48 -24.86 -5.82
CA THR A 116 14.44 -26.18 -5.17
C THR A 116 13.45 -27.14 -5.83
N ARG A 117 12.35 -26.62 -6.39
CA ARG A 117 11.26 -27.44 -6.92
C ARG A 117 11.35 -27.70 -8.42
N PHE A 118 11.88 -26.76 -9.19
CA PHE A 118 11.85 -26.75 -10.65
C PHE A 118 13.20 -26.41 -11.30
N GLY A 119 14.23 -26.10 -10.51
CA GLY A 119 15.58 -25.81 -10.99
C GLY A 119 15.85 -24.32 -11.29
N GLU A 120 17.08 -24.07 -11.72
CA GLU A 120 17.65 -22.73 -11.86
C GLU A 120 16.90 -21.83 -12.85
N SER A 121 16.42 -22.39 -13.96
CA SER A 121 15.69 -21.63 -14.98
C SER A 121 14.38 -21.04 -14.43
N ALA A 122 13.66 -21.81 -13.60
CA ALA A 122 12.42 -21.34 -12.97
C ALA A 122 12.70 -20.24 -11.94
N TYR A 123 13.76 -20.38 -11.14
CA TYR A 123 14.21 -19.34 -10.21
C TYR A 123 14.53 -18.02 -10.90
N LYS A 124 15.38 -18.06 -11.95
CA LYS A 124 15.78 -16.87 -12.70
C LYS A 124 14.58 -16.22 -13.39
N THR A 125 13.70 -17.01 -13.98
CA THR A 125 12.50 -16.51 -14.66
C THR A 125 11.54 -15.83 -13.68
N GLY A 126 11.21 -16.48 -12.57
CA GLY A 126 10.33 -15.90 -11.54
C GLY A 126 10.91 -14.62 -10.93
N SER A 127 12.19 -14.65 -10.58
CA SER A 127 12.88 -13.47 -10.02
C SER A 127 12.96 -12.32 -11.03
N PHE A 128 13.19 -12.61 -12.32
CA PHE A 128 13.20 -11.60 -13.38
C PHE A 128 11.84 -10.92 -13.54
N PHE A 129 10.76 -11.70 -13.65
CA PHE A 129 9.41 -11.12 -13.79
C PHE A 129 8.99 -10.33 -12.55
N PHE A 130 9.39 -10.76 -11.36
CA PHE A 130 9.22 -9.98 -10.14
C PHE A 130 9.95 -8.63 -10.21
N LEU A 131 11.24 -8.63 -10.55
CA LEU A 131 12.02 -7.40 -10.63
C LEU A 131 11.47 -6.46 -11.71
N LEU A 132 11.04 -6.99 -12.85
CA LEU A 132 10.43 -6.21 -13.92
C LEU A 132 9.10 -5.58 -13.47
N SER A 133 8.16 -6.37 -12.94
CA SER A 133 6.87 -5.87 -12.48
C SER A 133 7.02 -4.87 -11.34
N ARG A 134 7.97 -5.13 -10.42
CA ARG A 134 8.28 -4.22 -9.31
C ARG A 134 8.86 -2.90 -9.80
N THR A 135 9.76 -2.93 -10.77
CA THR A 135 10.37 -1.72 -11.35
C THR A 135 9.31 -0.85 -12.03
N LEU A 136 8.47 -1.46 -12.88
CA LEU A 136 7.38 -0.74 -13.55
C LEU A 136 6.38 -0.16 -12.56
N GLY A 137 5.96 -0.94 -11.57
CA GLY A 137 5.04 -0.48 -10.53
C GLY A 137 5.62 0.66 -9.69
N SER A 138 6.91 0.61 -9.35
CA SER A 138 7.60 1.69 -8.64
C SER A 138 7.72 2.96 -9.49
N ALA A 139 8.01 2.85 -10.78
CA ALA A 139 8.06 3.99 -11.69
C ALA A 139 6.70 4.71 -11.80
N LEU A 140 5.60 3.97 -11.92
CA LEU A 140 4.25 4.55 -11.96
C LEU A 140 3.88 5.24 -10.64
N ARG A 141 4.22 4.64 -9.48
CA ARG A 141 3.98 5.28 -8.18
C ARG A 141 4.79 6.57 -8.01
N LEU A 142 6.04 6.57 -8.46
CA LEU A 142 6.89 7.77 -8.47
C LEU A 142 6.30 8.86 -9.37
N PHE A 143 5.84 8.48 -10.57
CA PHE A 143 5.20 9.41 -11.49
C PHE A 143 3.98 10.09 -10.85
N LEU A 144 3.09 9.32 -10.21
CA LEU A 144 1.91 9.88 -9.55
C LEU A 144 2.28 10.76 -8.35
N ALA A 145 3.27 10.38 -7.55
CA ALA A 145 3.75 11.22 -6.46
C ALA A 145 4.32 12.55 -6.97
N ALA A 146 5.13 12.51 -8.04
CA ALA A 146 5.66 13.71 -8.68
C ALA A 146 4.55 14.59 -9.28
N MET A 147 3.49 13.99 -9.86
CA MET A 147 2.32 14.71 -10.34
C MET A 147 1.58 15.47 -9.22
N VAL A 148 1.45 14.86 -8.03
CA VAL A 148 0.87 15.54 -6.87
C VAL A 148 1.72 16.74 -6.46
N PHE A 149 3.05 16.61 -6.42
CA PHE A 149 3.93 17.74 -6.14
C PHE A 149 3.83 18.83 -7.21
N GLN A 150 3.72 18.45 -8.49
CA GLN A 150 3.56 19.39 -9.58
C GLN A 150 2.29 20.23 -9.38
N ILE A 151 1.14 19.59 -9.27
CA ILE A 151 -0.18 20.26 -9.22
C ILE A 151 -0.30 21.16 -7.98
N PHE A 152 0.12 20.66 -6.81
CA PHE A 152 -0.16 21.34 -5.54
C PHE A 152 0.94 22.31 -5.09
N ILE A 153 2.14 22.24 -5.66
CA ILE A 153 3.28 23.07 -5.27
C ILE A 153 3.90 23.72 -6.49
N PHE A 154 4.47 22.93 -7.39
CA PHE A 154 5.46 23.44 -8.35
C PHE A 154 4.85 24.20 -9.54
N ASP A 155 3.63 23.87 -9.97
CA ASP A 155 2.86 24.67 -10.95
C ASP A 155 2.63 26.09 -10.44
N GLN A 156 2.34 26.23 -9.15
CA GLN A 156 2.05 27.52 -8.50
C GLN A 156 3.32 28.36 -8.28
N LEU A 157 4.48 27.71 -8.35
CA LEU A 157 5.81 28.34 -8.25
C LEU A 157 6.48 28.53 -9.63
N GLY A 158 5.86 28.05 -10.71
CA GLY A 158 6.39 28.15 -12.08
C GLY A 158 7.52 27.19 -12.43
N PHE A 159 7.67 26.08 -11.69
CA PHE A 159 8.69 25.06 -11.99
C PHE A 159 8.15 23.99 -12.96
N PRO A 160 8.99 23.47 -13.87
CA PRO A 160 8.59 22.44 -14.82
C PRO A 160 8.49 21.06 -14.17
N PHE A 161 7.81 20.11 -14.81
CA PHE A 161 7.53 18.78 -14.26
C PHE A 161 8.80 17.97 -13.92
N GLU A 162 9.87 18.12 -14.70
CA GLU A 162 11.15 17.47 -14.46
C GLU A 162 11.70 17.82 -13.06
N PHE A 163 11.45 19.03 -12.57
CA PHE A 163 11.82 19.46 -11.23
C PHE A 163 11.12 18.62 -10.15
N SER A 164 9.81 18.38 -10.32
CA SER A 164 9.01 17.52 -9.43
C SER A 164 9.55 16.09 -9.35
N VAL A 165 9.98 15.54 -10.50
CA VAL A 165 10.57 14.20 -10.58
C VAL A 165 11.89 14.16 -9.81
N ILE A 166 12.80 15.10 -10.07
CA ILE A 166 14.12 15.17 -9.42
C ILE A 166 13.98 15.30 -7.90
N ILE A 167 13.11 16.20 -7.42
CA ILE A 167 12.86 16.38 -5.98
C ILE A 167 12.28 15.12 -5.35
N SER A 168 11.29 14.49 -6.00
CA SER A 168 10.69 13.26 -5.49
C SER A 168 11.73 12.13 -5.38
N MET A 169 12.58 11.97 -6.39
CA MET A 169 13.67 10.99 -6.37
C MET A 169 14.68 11.30 -5.26
N ALA A 170 15.09 12.56 -5.11
CA ALA A 170 16.04 12.97 -4.08
C ALA A 170 15.51 12.66 -2.67
N LEU A 171 14.24 13.00 -2.39
CA LEU A 171 13.59 12.70 -1.12
C LEU A 171 13.53 11.20 -0.85
N ILE A 172 13.20 10.40 -1.87
CA ILE A 172 13.17 8.94 -1.75
C ILE A 172 14.55 8.36 -1.44
N LEU A 173 15.59 8.81 -2.16
CA LEU A 173 16.95 8.36 -1.96
C LEU A 173 17.46 8.68 -0.55
N VAL A 174 17.20 9.90 -0.06
CA VAL A 174 17.63 10.34 1.28
C VAL A 174 17.07 9.43 2.38
N TYR A 175 15.79 9.04 2.30
CA TYR A 175 15.20 8.16 3.31
C TYR A 175 15.54 6.67 3.09
N SER A 176 15.73 6.24 1.83
CA SER A 176 15.95 4.83 1.49
C SER A 176 17.33 4.32 1.87
N ILE A 177 18.38 5.14 1.76
CA ILE A 177 19.79 4.72 1.98
C ILE A 177 20.07 4.30 3.45
N ARG A 178 19.19 4.61 4.40
CA ARG A 178 19.46 4.40 5.84
C ARG A 178 18.55 3.42 6.58
N GLY A 179 17.56 2.80 5.91
CA GLY A 179 16.57 1.93 6.56
C GLY A 179 16.68 0.45 6.17
N GLY A 180 16.79 -0.45 7.15
CA GLY A 180 16.55 -1.89 6.97
C GLY A 180 15.08 -2.24 7.19
N LEU A 181 14.68 -3.52 7.03
CA LEU A 181 13.27 -3.94 7.18
C LEU A 181 12.63 -3.51 8.50
N LYS A 182 13.39 -3.46 9.60
CA LYS A 182 12.88 -2.99 10.90
C LYS A 182 12.42 -1.53 10.86
N THR A 183 13.19 -0.66 10.20
CA THR A 183 12.83 0.75 9.97
C THR A 183 11.58 0.82 9.09
N ILE A 184 11.54 0.00 8.03
CA ILE A 184 10.43 -0.06 7.07
C ILE A 184 9.11 -0.40 7.78
N VAL A 185 9.06 -1.44 8.61
CA VAL A 185 7.84 -1.83 9.35
C VAL A 185 7.27 -0.67 10.20
N PHE A 186 8.15 0.11 10.84
CA PHE A 186 7.72 1.24 11.64
C PHE A 186 7.26 2.42 10.79
N THR A 187 8.01 2.78 9.74
CA THR A 187 7.60 3.85 8.83
C THR A 187 6.29 3.53 8.10
N ASP A 188 6.06 2.27 7.74
CA ASP A 188 4.82 1.80 7.12
C ASP A 188 3.62 1.91 8.07
N SER A 189 3.83 1.62 9.36
CA SER A 189 2.79 1.81 10.39
C SER A 189 2.40 3.29 10.49
N LEU A 190 3.38 4.19 10.48
CA LEU A 190 3.13 5.64 10.52
C LEU A 190 2.44 6.14 9.25
N GLN A 191 2.85 5.64 8.08
CA GLN A 191 2.18 5.93 6.80
C GLN A 191 0.73 5.45 6.81
N THR A 192 0.47 4.25 7.33
CA THR A 192 -0.88 3.72 7.48
C THR A 192 -1.74 4.62 8.38
N LEU A 193 -1.18 5.07 9.50
CA LEU A 193 -1.87 6.01 10.39
C LEU A 193 -2.28 7.29 9.64
N PHE A 194 -1.35 7.90 8.89
CA PHE A 194 -1.67 9.10 8.11
C PHE A 194 -2.68 8.83 6.99
N LEU A 195 -2.63 7.66 6.35
CA LEU A 195 -3.61 7.26 5.33
C LEU A 195 -5.02 7.14 5.93
N VAL A 196 -5.16 6.47 7.08
CA VAL A 196 -6.45 6.33 7.78
C VAL A 196 -6.96 7.68 8.28
N LEU A 197 -6.10 8.51 8.86
CA LEU A 197 -6.46 9.87 9.27
C LEU A 197 -6.91 10.71 8.08
N SER A 198 -6.18 10.66 6.95
CA SER A 198 -6.55 11.36 5.73
C SER A 198 -7.91 10.92 5.21
N LEU A 199 -8.22 9.62 5.24
CA LEU A 199 -9.53 9.09 4.86
C LEU A 199 -10.65 9.65 5.75
N LEU A 200 -10.48 9.56 7.08
CA LEU A 200 -11.47 10.05 8.04
C LEU A 200 -11.70 11.56 7.93
N LEU A 201 -10.62 12.33 7.82
CA LEU A 201 -10.68 13.78 7.63
C LEU A 201 -11.33 14.16 6.29
N THR A 202 -11.05 13.41 5.23
CA THR A 202 -11.67 13.65 3.91
C THR A 202 -13.19 13.46 3.99
N ILE A 203 -13.65 12.35 4.59
CA ILE A 203 -15.08 12.11 4.79
C ILE A 203 -15.69 13.24 5.63
N TYR A 204 -15.06 13.59 6.75
CA TYR A 204 -15.54 14.64 7.65
C TYR A 204 -15.65 16.00 6.94
N PHE A 205 -14.60 16.46 6.26
CA PHE A 205 -14.61 17.76 5.58
C PHE A 205 -15.58 17.81 4.41
N ILE A 206 -15.76 16.71 3.66
CA ILE A 206 -16.77 16.66 2.60
C ILE A 206 -18.17 16.77 3.20
N SER A 207 -18.47 15.99 4.25
CA SER A 207 -19.77 16.05 4.95
C SER A 207 -20.06 17.44 5.50
N ASP A 208 -19.09 18.05 6.18
CA ASP A 208 -19.20 19.40 6.75
C ASP A 208 -19.47 20.45 5.65
N ARG A 209 -18.74 20.38 4.53
CA ARG A 209 -18.94 21.28 3.38
C ARG A 209 -20.30 21.11 2.69
N LEU A 210 -20.88 19.91 2.75
CA LEU A 210 -22.24 19.65 2.28
C LEU A 210 -23.31 20.02 3.31
N GLY A 211 -22.91 20.44 4.51
CA GLY A 211 -23.83 20.74 5.61
C GLY A 211 -24.51 19.50 6.18
N TRP A 212 -23.93 18.32 5.99
CA TRP A 212 -24.50 17.05 6.44
C TRP A 212 -23.95 16.64 7.81
N SER A 213 -24.84 16.27 8.72
CA SER A 213 -24.47 15.49 9.90
C SER A 213 -23.96 14.09 9.51
N LEU A 214 -23.33 13.38 10.45
CA LEU A 214 -22.88 12.00 10.23
C LEU A 214 -24.04 11.05 9.86
N GLY A 215 -25.21 11.24 10.49
CA GLY A 215 -26.41 10.46 10.19
C GLY A 215 -26.97 10.74 8.80
N GLU A 216 -26.98 12.01 8.39
CA GLU A 216 -27.36 12.40 7.03
C GLU A 216 -26.38 11.87 6.00
N THR A 217 -25.07 11.99 6.26
CA THR A 217 -24.02 11.45 5.38
C THR A 217 -24.25 9.96 5.10
N TYR A 218 -24.47 9.16 6.15
CA TYR A 218 -24.79 7.74 5.98
C TYR A 218 -26.06 7.52 5.17
N THR A 219 -27.11 8.30 5.44
CA THR A 219 -28.41 8.18 4.74
C THR A 219 -28.27 8.51 3.26
N GLN A 220 -27.56 9.59 2.92
CA GLN A 220 -27.30 10.03 1.55
C GLN A 220 -26.44 9.04 0.77
N ILE A 221 -25.40 8.48 1.42
CA ILE A 221 -24.60 7.41 0.79
C ILE A 221 -25.49 6.20 0.54
N LYS A 222 -26.23 5.72 1.55
CA LYS A 222 -27.07 4.52 1.43
C LYS A 222 -28.15 4.65 0.34
N SER A 223 -28.75 5.83 0.18
CA SER A 223 -29.80 6.07 -0.82
C SER A 223 -29.25 6.29 -2.23
N SER A 224 -27.94 6.54 -2.37
CA SER A 224 -27.30 6.76 -3.67
C SER A 224 -27.33 5.50 -4.53
N SER A 225 -27.64 5.67 -5.83
CA SER A 225 -27.48 4.60 -6.83
C SER A 225 -26.04 4.11 -6.93
N MET A 226 -25.06 4.96 -6.60
CA MET A 226 -23.65 4.61 -6.58
C MET A 226 -23.34 3.56 -5.52
N SER A 227 -24.16 3.39 -4.48
CA SER A 227 -23.95 2.41 -3.40
C SER A 227 -24.27 0.97 -3.78
N LYS A 228 -24.66 0.71 -5.03
CA LYS A 228 -24.85 -0.65 -5.55
C LYS A 228 -23.51 -1.41 -5.54
N MET A 229 -23.45 -2.50 -4.78
CA MET A 229 -22.25 -3.34 -4.64
C MET A 229 -22.27 -4.58 -5.54
N PHE A 230 -23.40 -5.27 -5.64
CA PHE A 230 -23.48 -6.58 -6.28
C PHE A 230 -24.09 -6.50 -7.68
N PHE A 231 -23.46 -7.21 -8.63
CA PHE A 231 -23.89 -7.30 -10.02
C PHE A 231 -24.02 -8.78 -10.40
N TRP A 232 -25.24 -9.21 -10.73
CA TRP A 232 -25.56 -10.64 -10.90
C TRP A 232 -25.68 -11.09 -12.36
N ASP A 233 -25.67 -10.15 -13.32
CA ASP A 233 -25.68 -10.49 -14.74
C ASP A 233 -24.27 -10.96 -15.18
N TYR A 234 -24.17 -12.16 -15.73
CA TYR A 234 -22.91 -12.76 -16.18
C TYR A 234 -22.26 -12.00 -17.36
N LYS A 235 -23.04 -11.20 -18.09
CA LYS A 235 -22.54 -10.34 -19.18
C LYS A 235 -21.96 -9.02 -18.66
N ASP A 236 -22.25 -8.65 -17.41
CA ASP A 236 -21.73 -7.42 -16.82
C ASP A 236 -20.23 -7.56 -16.56
N ASN A 237 -19.46 -6.52 -16.89
CA ASN A 237 -18.03 -6.48 -16.58
C ASN A 237 -17.76 -6.60 -15.08
N ASN A 238 -18.71 -6.15 -14.25
CA ASN A 238 -18.69 -6.17 -12.80
C ASN A 238 -19.35 -7.41 -12.20
N PHE A 239 -19.68 -8.43 -13.00
CA PHE A 239 -20.31 -9.67 -12.52
C PHE A 239 -19.63 -10.23 -11.26
N PHE A 240 -20.43 -10.50 -10.22
CA PHE A 240 -19.97 -10.84 -8.88
C PHE A 240 -18.93 -11.94 -8.87
N LEU A 241 -19.22 -13.09 -9.50
CA LEU A 241 -18.31 -14.24 -9.45
C LEU A 241 -16.98 -13.93 -10.15
N LYS A 242 -17.01 -13.17 -11.25
CA LYS A 242 -15.80 -12.72 -11.95
C LYS A 242 -14.95 -11.82 -11.06
N GLN A 243 -15.56 -10.82 -10.42
CA GLN A 243 -14.87 -9.86 -9.57
C GLN A 243 -14.35 -10.51 -8.27
N PHE A 244 -15.15 -11.36 -7.65
CA PHE A 244 -14.81 -12.12 -6.45
C PHE A 244 -13.62 -13.06 -6.69
N LEU A 245 -13.68 -13.89 -7.73
CA LEU A 245 -12.56 -14.78 -8.07
C LEU A 245 -11.31 -13.97 -8.46
N SER A 246 -11.48 -12.87 -9.20
CA SER A 246 -10.36 -11.97 -9.52
C SER A 246 -9.71 -11.45 -8.24
N GLY A 247 -10.48 -11.01 -7.24
CA GLY A 247 -9.95 -10.58 -5.95
C GLY A 247 -9.13 -11.65 -5.25
N MET A 248 -9.65 -12.87 -5.18
CA MET A 248 -8.95 -14.01 -4.59
C MET A 248 -7.58 -14.25 -5.25
N PHE A 249 -7.53 -14.34 -6.57
CA PHE A 249 -6.28 -14.60 -7.31
C PHE A 249 -5.33 -13.40 -7.32
N ILE A 250 -5.85 -12.17 -7.38
CA ILE A 250 -5.06 -10.94 -7.24
C ILE A 250 -4.34 -10.96 -5.90
N THR A 251 -5.04 -11.26 -4.81
CA THR A 251 -4.44 -11.29 -3.46
C THR A 251 -3.39 -12.38 -3.33
N ILE A 252 -3.67 -13.59 -3.80
CA ILE A 252 -2.68 -14.68 -3.80
C ILE A 252 -1.41 -14.26 -4.55
N THR A 253 -1.56 -13.59 -5.70
CA THR A 253 -0.41 -13.16 -6.51
C THR A 253 0.33 -11.99 -5.86
N MET A 254 -0.38 -10.94 -5.47
CA MET A 254 0.20 -9.70 -4.97
C MET A 254 0.71 -9.80 -3.53
N THR A 255 0.14 -10.64 -2.68
CA THR A 255 0.57 -10.78 -1.27
C THR A 255 1.27 -12.11 -1.03
N GLY A 256 0.80 -13.18 -1.66
CA GLY A 256 1.33 -14.53 -1.47
C GLY A 256 2.59 -14.83 -2.28
N LEU A 257 2.65 -14.33 -3.52
CA LEU A 257 3.70 -14.66 -4.50
C LEU A 257 4.57 -13.46 -4.89
N ASP A 258 4.37 -12.31 -4.24
CA ASP A 258 5.22 -11.12 -4.36
C ASP A 258 6.20 -11.08 -3.19
N GLN A 259 7.49 -10.91 -3.51
CA GLN A 259 8.54 -10.90 -2.51
C GLN A 259 8.39 -9.75 -1.49
N ASP A 260 7.95 -8.56 -1.89
CA ASP A 260 7.90 -7.39 -1.01
C ASP A 260 6.85 -7.57 0.10
N LEU A 261 5.64 -8.01 -0.25
CA LEU A 261 4.56 -8.22 0.71
C LEU A 261 4.76 -9.50 1.52
N MET A 262 5.16 -10.61 0.88
CA MET A 262 5.39 -11.86 1.60
C MET A 262 6.57 -11.76 2.58
N GLN A 263 7.68 -11.12 2.20
CA GLN A 263 8.85 -11.00 3.08
C GLN A 263 8.52 -10.31 4.41
N LYS A 264 7.63 -9.32 4.43
CA LYS A 264 7.16 -8.68 5.67
C LYS A 264 6.50 -9.68 6.62
N ASN A 265 5.65 -10.57 6.09
CA ASN A 265 5.04 -11.65 6.86
C ASN A 265 6.08 -12.64 7.44
N LEU A 266 7.18 -12.86 6.70
CA LEU A 266 8.29 -13.73 7.13
C LEU A 266 9.21 -13.08 8.17
N THR A 267 9.02 -11.79 8.49
CA THR A 267 9.70 -11.11 9.62
C THR A 267 9.03 -11.34 10.97
N CYS A 268 7.86 -11.98 11.01
CA CYS A 268 7.25 -12.38 12.28
C CYS A 268 8.04 -13.51 12.94
N LYS A 269 7.93 -13.61 14.28
CA LYS A 269 8.72 -14.56 15.10
C LYS A 269 8.56 -16.02 14.72
N ASN A 270 7.34 -16.42 14.35
CA ASN A 270 7.02 -17.78 14.00
C ASN A 270 5.74 -17.81 13.16
N LEU A 271 5.44 -18.98 12.61
CA LEU A 271 4.26 -19.20 11.77
C LEU A 271 2.96 -18.76 12.46
N LYS A 272 2.78 -19.02 13.77
CA LYS A 272 1.55 -18.62 14.48
C LYS A 272 1.38 -17.10 14.51
N GLU A 273 2.46 -16.37 14.75
CA GLU A 273 2.46 -14.90 14.74
C GLU A 273 2.23 -14.34 13.32
N ALA A 274 2.79 -14.99 12.29
CA ALA A 274 2.52 -14.63 10.89
C ALA A 274 1.07 -14.92 10.46
N GLN A 275 0.47 -16.00 10.97
CA GLN A 275 -0.93 -16.31 10.72
C GLN A 275 -1.86 -15.34 11.44
N LYS A 276 -1.54 -14.93 12.68
CA LYS A 276 -2.23 -13.83 13.36
C LYS A 276 -2.08 -12.53 12.57
N ASN A 277 -0.87 -12.21 12.12
CA ASN A 277 -0.61 -11.03 11.28
C ASN A 277 -1.56 -11.00 10.08
N MET A 278 -1.61 -12.08 9.29
CA MET A 278 -2.45 -12.15 8.10
C MET A 278 -3.94 -12.10 8.44
N PHE A 279 -4.37 -12.76 9.52
CA PHE A 279 -5.76 -12.77 9.95
C PHE A 279 -6.25 -11.37 10.37
N TRP A 280 -5.44 -10.61 11.11
CA TRP A 280 -5.80 -9.24 11.54
C TRP A 280 -5.64 -8.20 10.44
N PHE A 281 -4.81 -8.48 9.45
CA PHE A 281 -4.65 -7.64 8.25
C PHE A 281 -5.82 -7.80 7.27
N THR A 282 -6.45 -8.99 7.24
CA THR A 282 -7.58 -9.35 6.38
C THR A 282 -8.87 -8.69 6.83
#